data_AF-A0A7Y6M409-F1
#
_entry.id   AF-A0A7Y6M409-F1
#
_cell.length_a   1.000
_cell.length_b   1.000
_cell.length_c   1.000
_cell.angle_alpha   90.00
_cell.angle_beta   90.00
_cell.angle_gamma   90.00
#
_symmetry.space_group_name_H-M   'P 1'
#
loop_
_entity.id
_entity.type
_entity.pdbx_description
1 polymer ?
#
loop_
_entity_poly.entity_id
_entity_poly.type
_entity_poly.pdbx_seq_one_letter_code
_entity_poly.pdbx_strand_id
1 'polypeptide(L)'
;MGLAGSRAEKAAARGEEHRLAGRHEAAIEEFTRAIDLVPGYTYALGSRGQALSAMGHIEAALADFDRAVELDPDLGWVYVERGRTLADAGRKQEALADYDRVIALFPEDAAAHTARGDLLWHDPEAAVAAYSRAIEIDPDDSFWALVGRATLHRLDERLEEALADLDRAVELNADVSYVFSERGQVNRRLKRYEQALADLDLAIELDPDDSDSYTERAQVKYELERLEEALADVNVALAAAPDDSESLELRGILHMVAGRPATAVADLDRAIELDPEALLAVMIRGQAHEQLRLHDAAYADFSRAIELGLDDADTYVSRGDAALRCHRAEDARADADLALERDPDHFDALLLRGLANWILGRLFEAHIDLMRADRLSPGSPVIARCIEEIRPTLDGQMEELLMTTFAEMVADSARELVAAGTADEETRTTEAADFAAMVYGLRDADEADMEDAAVVETRLARDPEDPFALAVRAVLHHSAGRHDAALADLDAILRAEPAAWWAAALRRTVDSGDEGRQEEVGDLTWAYRLGVLGLPPSVEVVCAMAVTGGAELVRTVFPAGSRTMLDLLGDLGVDPQEQ
;
A
#
# COMPACT_ATOMS: atom_id res chain seq x y z
N MET A 1 7.02 5.35 76.67
CA MET A 1 6.86 6.55 75.81
C MET A 1 6.89 7.80 76.69
N GLY A 2 7.83 8.71 76.48
CA GLY A 2 8.01 9.93 77.32
C GLY A 2 7.09 11.09 76.93
N LEU A 3 7.14 12.20 77.69
CA LEU A 3 6.36 13.44 77.44
C LEU A 3 6.49 13.98 76.01
N ALA A 4 7.63 13.76 75.34
CA ALA A 4 7.84 14.16 73.95
C ALA A 4 6.96 13.35 72.97
N GLY A 5 6.83 12.03 73.17
CA GLY A 5 5.99 11.17 72.34
C GLY A 5 4.51 11.56 72.41
N SER A 6 3.98 11.77 73.62
CA SER A 6 2.58 12.22 73.78
C SER A 6 2.31 13.61 73.17
N ARG A 7 3.32 14.50 73.14
CA ARG A 7 3.20 15.80 72.47
C ARG A 7 3.26 15.66 70.95
N ALA A 8 4.09 14.75 70.44
CA ALA A 8 4.19 14.46 69.01
C ALA A 8 2.89 13.83 68.47
N GLU A 9 2.32 12.86 69.19
CA GLU A 9 1.02 12.25 68.85
C GLU A 9 -0.09 13.31 68.78
N LYS A 10 -0.14 14.24 69.75
CA LYS A 10 -1.12 15.34 69.72
C LYS A 10 -0.90 16.32 68.57
N ALA A 11 0.35 16.55 68.16
CA ALA A 11 0.66 17.40 67.02
C ALA A 11 0.26 16.69 65.72
N ALA A 12 0.62 15.41 65.55
CA ALA A 12 0.19 14.60 64.42
C ALA A 12 -1.33 14.51 64.30
N ALA A 13 -2.06 14.33 65.41
CA ALA A 13 -3.52 14.32 65.40
C ALA A 13 -4.14 15.65 64.93
N ARG A 14 -3.56 16.80 65.32
CA ARG A 14 -3.99 18.11 64.81
C ARG A 14 -3.63 18.30 63.34
N GLY A 15 -2.44 17.83 62.94
CA GLY A 15 -2.02 17.84 61.54
C GLY A 15 -3.00 17.06 60.66
N GLU A 16 -3.45 15.90 61.14
CA GLU A 16 -4.43 15.08 60.44
C GLU A 16 -5.80 15.75 60.34
N GLU A 17 -6.27 16.39 61.41
CA GLU A 17 -7.49 17.21 61.39
C GLU A 17 -7.40 18.34 60.35
N HIS A 18 -6.24 19.00 60.25
CA HIS A 18 -5.99 20.01 59.24
C HIS A 18 -5.99 19.46 57.82
N ARG A 19 -5.34 18.31 57.59
CA ARG A 19 -5.25 17.64 56.28
C ARG A 19 -6.63 17.21 55.79
N LEU A 20 -7.43 16.57 56.64
CA LEU A 20 -8.81 16.18 56.33
C LEU A 20 -9.73 17.37 56.07
N ALA A 21 -9.40 18.55 56.61
CA ALA A 21 -10.11 19.79 56.35
C ALA A 21 -9.53 20.61 55.16
N GLY A 22 -8.61 20.04 54.37
CA GLY A 22 -7.98 20.69 53.22
C GLY A 22 -7.01 21.83 53.57
N ARG A 23 -6.67 22.03 54.84
CA ARG A 23 -5.73 23.07 55.30
C ARG A 23 -4.31 22.51 55.28
N HIS A 24 -3.79 22.25 54.09
CA HIS A 24 -2.52 21.53 53.90
C HIS A 24 -1.32 22.23 54.52
N GLU A 25 -1.22 23.57 54.48
CA GLU A 25 -0.12 24.30 55.13
C GLU A 25 -0.14 24.14 56.65
N ALA A 26 -1.31 24.27 57.28
CA ALA A 26 -1.47 24.05 58.71
C ALA A 26 -1.19 22.59 59.12
N ALA A 27 -1.55 21.64 58.24
CA ALA A 27 -1.21 20.24 58.44
C ALA A 27 0.31 20.02 58.41
N ILE A 28 1.01 20.60 57.43
CA ILE A 28 2.47 20.54 57.31
C ILE A 28 3.16 21.11 58.54
N GLU A 29 2.68 22.25 59.08
CA GLU A 29 3.23 22.84 60.31
C GLU A 29 3.10 21.91 61.52
N GLU A 30 1.92 21.33 61.74
CA GLU A 30 1.68 20.44 62.88
C GLU A 30 2.40 19.08 62.74
N PHE A 31 2.51 18.52 61.53
CA PHE A 31 3.32 17.34 61.30
C PHE A 31 4.82 17.63 61.45
N THR A 32 5.29 18.79 60.99
CA THR A 32 6.69 19.22 61.22
C THR A 32 6.98 19.30 62.71
N ARG A 33 6.06 19.86 63.50
CA ARG A 33 6.18 19.88 64.96
C ARG A 33 6.21 18.48 65.57
N ALA A 34 5.43 17.53 65.06
CA ALA A 34 5.47 16.14 65.50
C ALA A 34 6.84 15.49 65.21
N ILE A 35 7.40 15.75 64.02
CA ILE A 35 8.72 15.26 63.58
C ILE A 35 9.85 15.91 64.39
N ASP A 36 9.79 17.21 64.68
CA ASP A 36 10.79 17.89 65.52
C ASP A 36 10.84 17.32 66.95
N LEU A 37 9.68 16.89 67.47
CA LEU A 37 9.58 16.25 68.79
C LEU A 37 10.07 14.80 68.76
N VAL A 38 9.81 14.07 67.67
CA VAL A 38 10.20 12.68 67.45
C VAL A 38 10.61 12.50 65.98
N PRO A 39 11.92 12.64 65.64
CA PRO A 39 12.38 12.62 64.25
C PRO A 39 12.13 11.32 63.48
N GLY A 40 11.88 10.21 64.20
CA GLY A 40 11.55 8.90 63.63
C GLY A 40 10.05 8.60 63.59
N TYR A 41 9.17 9.59 63.74
CA TYR A 41 7.73 9.36 63.76
C TYR A 41 7.18 9.16 62.34
N THR A 42 7.24 7.92 61.86
CA THR A 42 6.90 7.53 60.48
C THR A 42 5.50 7.96 60.04
N TYR A 43 4.50 7.86 60.91
CA TYR A 43 3.15 8.35 60.61
C TYR A 43 3.12 9.85 60.29
N ALA A 44 3.83 10.68 61.06
CA ALA A 44 3.89 12.12 60.81
C ALA A 44 4.69 12.46 59.55
N LEU A 45 5.76 11.71 59.25
CA LEU A 45 6.52 11.84 58.00
C LEU A 45 5.64 11.53 56.79
N GLY A 46 5.01 10.36 56.74
CA GLY A 46 4.14 9.99 55.61
C GLY A 46 2.94 10.94 55.46
N SER A 47 2.32 11.37 56.57
CA SER A 47 1.17 12.29 56.51
C SER A 47 1.59 13.71 56.07
N ARG A 48 2.80 14.16 56.44
CA ARG A 48 3.36 15.42 55.91
C ARG A 48 3.68 15.29 54.43
N GLY A 49 4.23 14.15 54.01
CA GLY A 49 4.46 13.82 52.61
C GLY A 49 3.19 13.91 51.77
N GLN A 50 2.08 13.32 52.22
CA GLN A 50 0.77 13.45 51.56
C GLN A 50 0.32 14.91 51.44
N ALA A 51 0.44 15.70 52.51
CA ALA A 51 0.06 17.12 52.48
C ALA A 51 0.96 17.96 51.57
N LEU A 52 2.26 17.66 51.51
CA LEU A 52 3.21 18.30 50.59
C LEU A 52 2.90 17.94 49.13
N SER A 53 2.59 16.67 48.86
CA SER A 53 2.21 16.19 47.53
C SER A 53 0.95 16.89 47.02
N ALA A 54 -0.09 16.99 47.85
CA ALA A 54 -1.31 17.73 47.54
C ALA A 54 -1.09 19.23 47.23
N MET A 55 0.00 19.82 47.74
CA MET A 55 0.41 21.20 47.47
C MET A 55 1.37 21.34 46.29
N GLY A 56 1.69 20.24 45.58
CA GLY A 56 2.65 20.22 44.48
C GLY A 56 4.12 20.30 44.92
N HIS A 57 4.42 20.15 46.20
CA HIS A 57 5.79 20.11 46.73
C HIS A 57 6.39 18.71 46.59
N ILE A 58 6.47 18.22 45.35
CA ILE A 58 6.81 16.83 45.00
C ILE A 58 8.09 16.34 45.67
N GLU A 59 9.23 17.01 45.46
CA GLU A 59 10.52 16.55 46.01
C GLU A 59 10.56 16.54 47.54
N ALA A 60 9.86 17.48 48.19
CA ALA A 60 9.77 17.50 49.65
C ALA A 60 8.88 16.35 50.17
N ALA A 61 7.81 16.03 49.45
CA ALA A 61 6.95 14.89 49.76
C ALA A 61 7.71 13.58 49.64
N LEU A 62 8.44 13.40 48.53
CA LEU A 62 9.25 12.20 48.28
C LEU A 62 10.33 12.03 49.35
N ALA A 63 11.02 13.09 49.77
CA ALA A 63 12.00 13.02 50.84
C ALA A 63 11.40 12.54 52.18
N ASP A 64 10.17 12.96 52.50
CA ASP A 64 9.46 12.51 53.70
C ASP A 64 9.02 11.04 53.58
N PHE A 65 8.53 10.63 52.42
CA PHE A 65 8.15 9.24 52.17
C PHE A 65 9.36 8.31 52.20
N ASP A 66 10.45 8.68 51.54
CA ASP A 66 11.74 7.97 51.57
C ASP A 66 12.19 7.76 53.01
N ARG A 67 12.15 8.83 53.81
CA ARG A 67 12.53 8.73 55.21
C ARG A 67 11.60 7.84 56.01
N ALA A 68 10.30 7.86 55.73
CA ALA A 68 9.32 7.01 56.41
C ALA A 68 9.55 5.52 56.09
N VAL A 69 9.77 5.15 54.82
CA VAL A 69 10.00 3.74 54.43
C VAL A 69 11.40 3.23 54.80
N GLU A 70 12.40 4.11 54.91
CA GLU A 70 13.71 3.76 55.50
C GLU A 70 13.59 3.34 56.97
N LEU A 71 12.70 4.01 57.72
CA LEU A 71 12.49 3.77 59.13
C LEU A 71 11.58 2.55 59.37
N ASP A 72 10.61 2.34 58.49
CA ASP A 72 9.68 1.21 58.55
C ASP A 72 9.32 0.72 57.11
N PRO A 73 10.03 -0.32 56.62
CA PRO A 73 9.87 -0.84 55.25
C PRO A 73 8.57 -1.61 54.98
N ASP A 74 7.69 -1.75 55.97
CA ASP A 74 6.43 -2.49 55.85
C ASP A 74 5.20 -1.56 55.79
N LEU A 75 5.42 -0.23 55.71
CA LEU A 75 4.37 0.77 55.57
C LEU A 75 3.78 0.82 54.15
N GLY A 76 2.95 -0.16 53.80
CA GLY A 76 2.29 -0.24 52.48
C GLY A 76 1.61 1.05 52.04
N TRP A 77 0.86 1.69 52.93
CA TRP A 77 0.17 2.96 52.60
C TRP A 77 1.14 4.08 52.22
N VAL A 78 2.37 4.11 52.76
CA VAL A 78 3.38 5.10 52.36
C VAL A 78 3.90 4.81 50.96
N TYR A 79 4.13 3.52 50.63
CA TYR A 79 4.48 3.13 49.26
C TYR A 79 3.37 3.47 48.26
N VAL A 80 2.09 3.29 48.61
CA VAL A 80 0.97 3.72 47.75
C VAL A 80 1.00 5.22 47.48
N GLU A 81 1.20 6.04 48.52
CA GLU A 81 1.22 7.50 48.38
C GLU A 81 2.46 8.04 47.68
N ARG A 82 3.62 7.41 47.93
CA ARG A 82 4.86 7.71 47.22
C ARG A 82 4.75 7.30 45.76
N GLY A 83 4.23 6.11 45.48
CA GLY A 83 3.96 5.60 44.14
C GLY A 83 3.05 6.52 43.34
N ARG A 84 1.93 6.98 43.93
CA ARG A 84 1.03 7.98 43.32
C ARG A 84 1.77 9.28 43.02
N THR A 85 2.49 9.81 44.00
CA THR A 85 3.26 11.06 43.84
C THR A 85 4.35 10.94 42.75
N LEU A 86 5.00 9.78 42.65
CA LEU A 86 5.98 9.49 41.60
C LEU A 86 5.31 9.38 40.22
N ALA A 87 4.14 8.75 40.14
CA ALA A 87 3.37 8.63 38.90
C ALA A 87 2.93 10.02 38.38
N ASP A 88 2.39 10.86 39.27
CA ASP A 88 2.01 12.25 38.96
C ASP A 88 3.21 13.11 38.53
N ALA A 89 4.40 12.81 39.05
CA ALA A 89 5.67 13.44 38.64
C ALA A 89 6.27 12.85 37.35
N GLY A 90 5.62 11.89 36.70
CA GLY A 90 6.11 11.20 35.50
C GLY A 90 7.22 10.17 35.75
N ARG A 91 7.57 9.88 37.01
CA ARG A 91 8.59 8.90 37.43
C ARG A 91 8.01 7.48 37.48
N LYS A 92 7.46 7.03 36.35
CA LYS A 92 6.65 5.78 36.24
C LYS A 92 7.36 4.52 36.73
N GLN A 93 8.65 4.36 36.43
CA GLN A 93 9.42 3.16 36.83
C GLN A 93 9.62 3.08 38.35
N GLU A 94 9.80 4.21 39.02
CA GLU A 94 9.92 4.26 40.48
C GLU A 94 8.56 4.04 41.15
N ALA A 95 7.49 4.61 40.56
CA ALA A 95 6.12 4.35 41.01
C ALA A 95 5.77 2.85 40.91
N LEU A 96 6.15 2.21 39.80
CA LEU A 96 5.93 0.79 39.59
C LEU A 96 6.63 -0.06 40.65
N ALA A 97 7.88 0.28 41.00
CA ALA A 97 8.62 -0.40 42.05
C ALA A 97 7.94 -0.28 43.43
N ASP A 98 7.30 0.86 43.71
CA ASP A 98 6.52 1.05 44.94
C ASP A 98 5.25 0.20 44.97
N TYR A 99 4.50 0.14 43.86
CA TYR A 99 3.33 -0.73 43.79
C TYR A 99 3.69 -2.21 43.82
N ASP A 100 4.80 -2.63 43.19
CA ASP A 100 5.34 -3.99 43.34
C ASP A 100 5.70 -4.30 44.79
N ARG A 101 6.21 -3.31 45.55
CA ARG A 101 6.48 -3.46 46.99
C ARG A 101 5.18 -3.57 47.80
N VAL A 102 4.14 -2.80 47.47
CA VAL A 102 2.80 -2.94 48.08
C VAL A 102 2.25 -4.33 47.83
N ILE A 103 2.28 -4.83 46.59
CA ILE A 103 1.81 -6.17 46.22
C ILE A 103 2.61 -7.27 46.94
N ALA A 104 3.92 -7.10 47.12
CA ALA A 104 4.74 -8.04 47.87
C ALA A 104 4.37 -8.11 49.37
N LEU A 105 3.94 -6.99 49.95
CA LEU A 105 3.47 -6.91 51.34
C LEU A 105 2.00 -7.36 51.50
N PHE A 106 1.17 -7.00 50.53
CA PHE A 106 -0.29 -7.18 50.51
C PHE A 106 -0.71 -7.74 49.13
N PRO A 107 -0.58 -9.06 48.89
CA PRO A 107 -0.86 -9.65 47.57
C PRO A 107 -2.31 -9.51 47.09
N GLU A 108 -3.23 -9.30 48.02
CA GLU A 108 -4.67 -9.12 47.78
C GLU A 108 -5.10 -7.63 47.82
N ASP A 109 -4.18 -6.70 47.58
CA ASP A 109 -4.51 -5.28 47.41
C ASP A 109 -4.92 -5.02 45.95
N ALA A 110 -6.22 -5.04 45.67
CA ALA A 110 -6.75 -4.83 44.33
C ALA A 110 -6.35 -3.46 43.74
N ALA A 111 -6.36 -2.40 44.55
CA ALA A 111 -6.00 -1.06 44.11
C ALA A 111 -4.53 -0.95 43.67
N ALA A 112 -3.62 -1.65 44.36
CA ALA A 112 -2.21 -1.72 43.96
C ALA A 112 -2.03 -2.45 42.60
N HIS A 113 -2.80 -3.51 42.34
CA HIS A 113 -2.80 -4.19 41.04
C HIS A 113 -3.39 -3.30 39.92
N THR A 114 -4.45 -2.55 40.19
CA THR A 114 -5.01 -1.56 39.24
C THR A 114 -3.98 -0.49 38.90
N ALA A 115 -3.38 0.15 39.91
CA ALA A 115 -2.36 1.19 39.69
C ALA A 115 -1.12 0.65 38.96
N ARG A 116 -0.75 -0.62 39.22
CA ARG A 116 0.29 -1.33 38.47
C ARG A 116 -0.11 -1.52 37.00
N GLY A 117 -1.36 -1.87 36.72
CA GLY A 117 -1.91 -1.94 35.36
C GLY A 117 -1.81 -0.61 34.62
N ASP A 118 -2.21 0.48 35.26
CA ASP A 118 -2.16 1.85 34.70
C ASP A 118 -0.74 2.25 34.29
N LEU A 119 0.26 1.90 35.10
CA LEU A 119 1.67 2.20 34.82
C LEU A 119 2.29 1.30 33.74
N LEU A 120 1.72 0.12 33.52
CA LEU A 120 2.20 -0.87 32.56
C LEU A 120 1.56 -0.73 31.18
N TRP A 121 0.87 0.37 30.87
CA TRP A 121 0.17 0.56 29.58
C TRP A 121 1.01 0.29 28.32
N HIS A 122 2.33 0.52 28.39
CA HIS A 122 3.29 0.26 27.31
C HIS A 122 3.60 -1.24 27.09
N ASP A 123 3.21 -2.09 28.03
CA ASP A 123 3.26 -3.55 27.98
C ASP A 123 1.82 -4.08 28.19
N PRO A 124 1.00 -4.11 27.12
CA PRO A 124 -0.42 -4.45 27.22
C PRO A 124 -0.68 -5.80 27.87
N GLU A 125 0.20 -6.79 27.64
CA GLU A 125 0.07 -8.12 28.24
C GLU A 125 0.22 -8.05 29.76
N ALA A 126 1.25 -7.35 30.25
CA ALA A 126 1.48 -7.20 31.68
C ALA A 126 0.40 -6.33 32.36
N ALA A 127 -0.11 -5.30 31.67
CA ALA A 127 -1.20 -4.47 32.16
C ALA A 127 -2.52 -5.25 32.27
N VAL A 128 -2.90 -5.99 31.23
CA VAL A 128 -4.08 -6.88 31.25
C VAL A 128 -3.98 -7.90 32.38
N ALA A 129 -2.80 -8.48 32.62
CA ALA A 129 -2.60 -9.41 33.73
C ALA A 129 -2.79 -8.74 35.10
N ALA A 130 -2.29 -7.51 35.28
CA ALA A 130 -2.45 -6.74 36.51
C ALA A 130 -3.92 -6.40 36.77
N TYR A 131 -4.64 -5.85 35.78
CA TYR A 131 -6.08 -5.58 35.91
C TYR A 131 -6.88 -6.84 36.18
N SER A 132 -6.57 -7.94 35.50
CA SER A 132 -7.23 -9.23 35.73
C SER A 132 -7.06 -9.69 37.17
N ARG A 133 -5.87 -9.49 37.74
CA ARG A 133 -5.63 -9.81 39.14
C ARG A 133 -6.42 -8.91 40.09
N ALA A 134 -6.52 -7.61 39.81
CA ALA A 134 -7.35 -6.69 40.59
C ALA A 134 -8.83 -7.13 40.59
N ILE A 135 -9.36 -7.48 39.40
CA ILE A 135 -10.73 -7.95 39.21
C ILE A 135 -11.01 -9.26 39.95
N GLU A 136 -10.04 -10.19 39.97
CA GLU A 136 -10.17 -11.45 40.72
C GLU A 136 -10.20 -11.24 42.25
N ILE A 137 -9.46 -10.25 42.75
CA ILE A 137 -9.34 -9.96 44.17
C ILE A 137 -10.63 -9.33 44.70
N ASP A 138 -11.12 -8.28 44.02
CA ASP A 138 -12.33 -7.57 44.42
C ASP A 138 -13.22 -7.23 43.20
N PRO A 139 -14.07 -8.17 42.75
CA PRO A 139 -14.92 -7.97 41.58
C PRO A 139 -15.99 -6.87 41.71
N ASP A 140 -16.25 -6.40 42.93
CA ASP A 140 -17.28 -5.39 43.22
C ASP A 140 -16.67 -3.97 43.35
N ASP A 141 -15.35 -3.86 43.54
CA ASP A 141 -14.59 -2.59 43.56
C ASP A 141 -13.54 -2.51 42.43
N SER A 142 -13.87 -3.07 41.27
CA SER A 142 -12.95 -3.17 40.11
C SER A 142 -13.37 -2.34 38.90
N PHE A 143 -14.18 -1.30 39.09
CA PHE A 143 -14.68 -0.46 37.99
C PHE A 143 -13.56 0.03 37.06
N TRP A 144 -12.52 0.66 37.62
CA TRP A 144 -11.42 1.20 36.82
C TRP A 144 -10.51 0.12 36.23
N ALA A 145 -10.35 -1.02 36.91
CA ALA A 145 -9.60 -2.15 36.36
C ALA A 145 -10.32 -2.77 35.14
N LEU A 146 -11.65 -2.88 35.19
CA LEU A 146 -12.47 -3.33 34.06
C LEU A 146 -12.37 -2.36 32.89
N VAL A 147 -12.53 -1.06 33.13
CA VAL A 147 -12.41 -0.03 32.08
C VAL A 147 -11.02 -0.03 31.45
N GLY A 148 -9.97 -0.07 32.28
CA GLY A 148 -8.58 -0.13 31.81
C GLY A 148 -8.30 -1.39 30.97
N ARG A 149 -8.75 -2.56 31.43
CA ARG A 149 -8.60 -3.82 30.68
C ARG A 149 -9.42 -3.83 29.39
N ALA A 150 -10.65 -3.33 29.42
CA ALA A 150 -11.50 -3.21 28.23
C ALA A 150 -10.86 -2.33 27.16
N THR A 151 -10.26 -1.22 27.55
CA THR A 151 -9.56 -0.31 26.63
C THR A 151 -8.41 -1.04 25.93
N LEU A 152 -7.60 -1.80 26.68
CA LEU A 152 -6.52 -2.62 26.10
C LEU A 152 -7.05 -3.72 25.18
N HIS A 153 -8.14 -4.40 25.57
CA HIS A 153 -8.81 -5.37 24.69
C HIS A 153 -9.34 -4.74 23.40
N ARG A 154 -9.90 -3.52 23.46
CA ARG A 154 -10.37 -2.77 22.30
C ARG A 154 -9.22 -2.42 21.35
N LEU A 155 -8.08 -1.99 21.87
CA LEU A 155 -6.87 -1.68 21.09
C LEU A 155 -6.26 -2.93 20.43
N ASP A 156 -6.41 -4.09 21.06
CA ASP A 156 -5.97 -5.41 20.55
C ASP A 156 -7.03 -6.09 19.66
N GLU A 157 -8.08 -5.38 19.24
CA GLU A 157 -9.21 -5.92 18.44
C GLU A 157 -10.01 -7.06 19.09
N ARG A 158 -9.87 -7.26 20.40
CA ARG A 158 -10.61 -8.24 21.20
C ARG A 158 -11.91 -7.64 21.70
N LEU A 159 -12.77 -7.28 20.75
CA LEU A 159 -13.95 -6.44 20.96
C LEU A 159 -15.00 -7.09 21.85
N GLU A 160 -15.19 -8.41 21.77
CA GLU A 160 -16.11 -9.15 22.63
C GLU A 160 -15.67 -9.17 24.10
N GLU A 161 -14.37 -9.34 24.37
CA GLU A 161 -13.83 -9.26 25.72
C GLU A 161 -13.91 -7.82 26.28
N ALA A 162 -13.60 -6.82 25.45
CA ALA A 162 -13.77 -5.41 25.83
C ALA A 162 -15.22 -5.11 26.20
N LEU A 163 -16.18 -5.58 25.40
CA LEU A 163 -17.60 -5.39 25.67
C LEU A 163 -18.03 -6.06 26.98
N ALA A 164 -17.57 -7.29 27.26
CA ALA A 164 -17.92 -7.98 28.49
C ALA A 164 -17.42 -7.25 29.75
N ASP A 165 -16.22 -6.68 29.68
CA ASP A 165 -15.66 -5.87 30.77
C ASP A 165 -16.42 -4.55 30.96
N LEU A 166 -16.79 -3.87 29.87
CA LEU A 166 -17.57 -2.63 29.91
C LEU A 166 -18.99 -2.86 30.41
N ASP A 167 -19.63 -3.97 30.02
CA ASP A 167 -20.93 -4.37 30.57
C ASP A 167 -20.85 -4.55 32.09
N ARG A 168 -19.80 -5.22 32.58
CA ARG A 168 -19.58 -5.37 34.02
C ARG A 168 -19.27 -4.04 34.69
N ALA A 169 -18.51 -3.15 34.06
CA ALA A 169 -18.22 -1.83 34.61
C ALA A 169 -19.50 -0.98 34.75
N VAL A 170 -20.38 -1.01 33.75
CA VAL A 170 -21.70 -0.33 33.79
C VAL A 170 -22.58 -0.89 34.90
N GLU A 171 -22.55 -2.21 35.16
CA GLU A 171 -23.26 -2.81 36.30
C GLU A 171 -22.78 -2.29 37.65
N LEU A 172 -21.47 -2.01 37.79
CA LEU A 172 -20.88 -1.48 39.03
C LEU A 172 -21.18 0.00 39.22
N ASN A 173 -21.07 0.79 38.15
CA ASN A 173 -21.32 2.22 38.19
C ASN A 173 -21.84 2.73 36.83
N ALA A 174 -23.12 3.07 36.80
CA ALA A 174 -23.82 3.59 35.62
C ALA A 174 -23.88 5.12 35.55
N ASP A 175 -23.21 5.85 36.46
CA ASP A 175 -23.23 7.32 36.51
C ASP A 175 -21.99 7.96 35.85
N VAL A 176 -21.15 7.16 35.19
CA VAL A 176 -19.91 7.62 34.53
C VAL A 176 -20.14 7.68 33.02
N SER A 177 -20.14 8.87 32.42
CA SER A 177 -20.34 9.06 30.96
C SER A 177 -19.33 8.26 30.13
N TYR A 178 -18.05 8.32 30.52
CA TYR A 178 -16.92 7.71 29.81
C TYR A 178 -17.11 6.21 29.49
N VAL A 179 -17.68 5.42 30.41
CA VAL A 179 -17.86 3.97 30.16
C VAL A 179 -18.87 3.68 29.07
N PHE A 180 -19.91 4.52 28.93
CA PHE A 180 -20.88 4.41 27.84
C PHE A 180 -20.28 4.86 26.51
N SER A 181 -19.43 5.89 26.51
CA SER A 181 -18.71 6.30 25.31
C SER A 181 -17.80 5.17 24.78
N GLU A 182 -16.98 4.57 25.66
CA GLU A 182 -16.14 3.42 25.33
C GLU A 182 -16.97 2.21 24.85
N ARG A 183 -18.09 1.90 25.52
CA ARG A 183 -18.96 0.80 25.10
C ARG A 183 -19.65 1.08 23.76
N GLY A 184 -20.03 2.33 23.52
CA GLY A 184 -20.55 2.82 22.25
C GLY A 184 -19.56 2.60 21.11
N GLN A 185 -18.30 2.98 21.32
CA GLN A 185 -17.22 2.76 20.36
C GLN A 185 -17.00 1.27 20.08
N VAL A 186 -16.96 0.41 21.12
CA VAL A 186 -16.84 -1.05 20.92
C VAL A 186 -18.03 -1.61 20.14
N ASN A 187 -19.26 -1.20 20.48
CA ASN A 187 -20.47 -1.63 19.77
C ASN A 187 -20.45 -1.18 18.30
N ARG A 188 -19.95 0.03 18.00
CA ARG A 188 -19.77 0.51 16.62
C ARG A 188 -18.82 -0.40 15.84
N ARG A 189 -17.65 -0.72 16.40
CA ARG A 189 -16.67 -1.61 15.76
C ARG A 189 -17.21 -3.03 15.55
N LEU A 190 -18.07 -3.51 16.45
CA LEU A 190 -18.83 -4.75 16.31
C LEU A 190 -20.02 -4.67 15.33
N LYS A 191 -20.25 -3.51 14.70
CA LYS A 191 -21.39 -3.21 13.81
C LYS A 191 -22.77 -3.33 14.48
N ARG A 192 -22.81 -3.13 15.80
CA ARG A 192 -24.01 -3.10 16.64
C ARG A 192 -24.50 -1.66 16.80
N TYR A 193 -24.89 -1.06 15.69
CA TYR A 193 -25.08 0.39 15.60
C TYR A 193 -26.21 0.91 16.49
N GLU A 194 -27.30 0.17 16.67
CA GLU A 194 -28.39 0.60 17.55
C GLU A 194 -27.97 0.63 19.02
N GLN A 195 -27.17 -0.34 19.46
CA GLN A 195 -26.60 -0.36 20.80
C GLN A 195 -25.58 0.76 20.98
N ALA A 196 -24.73 0.99 19.97
CA ALA A 196 -23.77 2.07 19.98
C ALA A 196 -24.44 3.44 20.14
N LEU A 197 -25.50 3.71 19.37
CA LEU A 197 -26.27 4.95 19.48
C LEU A 197 -26.90 5.10 20.88
N ALA A 198 -27.49 4.03 21.43
CA ALA A 198 -28.11 4.08 22.75
C ALA A 198 -27.10 4.39 23.87
N ASP A 199 -25.91 3.81 23.79
CA ASP A 199 -24.82 4.09 24.73
C ASP A 199 -24.31 5.53 24.60
N LEU A 200 -24.07 6.01 23.37
CA LEU A 200 -23.58 7.36 23.14
C LEU A 200 -24.61 8.44 23.48
N ASP A 201 -25.90 8.15 23.28
CA ASP A 201 -26.98 9.04 23.74
C ASP A 201 -26.97 9.17 25.27
N LEU A 202 -26.73 8.08 25.99
CA LEU A 202 -26.63 8.09 27.45
C LEU A 202 -25.34 8.78 27.94
N ALA A 203 -24.21 8.56 27.27
CA ALA A 203 -22.96 9.26 27.56
C ALA A 203 -23.15 10.78 27.50
N ILE A 204 -23.81 11.28 26.45
CA ILE A 204 -24.14 12.69 26.24
C ILE A 204 -25.19 13.20 27.24
N GLU A 205 -26.13 12.36 27.67
CA GLU A 205 -27.08 12.75 28.73
C GLU A 205 -26.37 12.96 30.08
N LEU A 206 -25.40 12.11 30.39
CA LEU A 206 -24.60 12.20 31.62
C LEU A 206 -23.59 13.35 31.57
N ASP A 207 -22.96 13.58 30.41
CA ASP A 207 -22.03 14.69 30.17
C ASP A 207 -22.30 15.37 28.82
N PRO A 208 -23.11 16.44 28.80
CA PRO A 208 -23.45 17.17 27.57
C PRO A 208 -22.29 17.94 26.94
N ASP A 209 -21.17 18.11 27.66
CA ASP A 209 -19.99 18.84 27.16
C ASP A 209 -18.91 17.89 26.61
N ASP A 210 -19.15 16.57 26.64
CA ASP A 210 -18.23 15.54 26.13
C ASP A 210 -18.19 15.52 24.59
N SER A 211 -17.21 16.20 24.01
CA SER A 211 -16.99 16.27 22.56
C SER A 211 -16.81 14.90 21.92
N ASP A 212 -16.14 13.98 22.62
CA ASP A 212 -15.69 12.70 22.05
C ASP A 212 -16.90 11.79 21.82
N SER A 213 -17.86 11.80 22.75
CA SER A 213 -19.14 11.10 22.58
C SER A 213 -19.96 11.62 21.39
N TYR A 214 -19.95 12.92 21.11
CA TYR A 214 -20.60 13.46 19.91
C TYR A 214 -19.90 12.98 18.64
N THR A 215 -18.57 12.97 18.61
CA THR A 215 -17.78 12.51 17.46
C THR A 215 -17.98 11.03 17.19
N GLU A 216 -17.96 10.18 18.21
CA GLU A 216 -18.28 8.76 18.06
C GLU A 216 -19.72 8.54 17.58
N ARG A 217 -20.69 9.32 18.08
CA ARG A 217 -22.08 9.21 17.61
C ARG A 217 -22.23 9.64 16.16
N ALA A 218 -21.49 10.67 15.75
CA ALA A 218 -21.42 11.07 14.35
C ALA A 218 -20.85 9.96 13.46
N GLN A 219 -19.80 9.27 13.91
CA GLN A 219 -19.22 8.15 13.18
C GLN A 219 -20.24 7.01 13.01
N VAL A 220 -20.99 6.64 14.06
CA VAL A 220 -22.09 5.65 13.91
C VAL A 220 -23.16 6.14 12.92
N LYS A 221 -23.56 7.41 13.01
CA LYS A 221 -24.56 7.99 12.09
C LYS A 221 -24.07 8.00 10.65
N TYR A 222 -22.79 8.26 10.42
CA TYR A 222 -22.16 8.18 9.11
C TYR A 222 -22.21 6.75 8.54
N GLU A 223 -21.85 5.75 9.34
CA GLU A 223 -21.92 4.33 8.95
C GLU A 223 -23.35 3.85 8.67
N LEU A 224 -24.36 4.52 9.24
CA LEU A 224 -25.79 4.35 8.95
C LEU A 224 -26.31 5.23 7.80
N GLU A 225 -25.44 5.91 7.06
CA GLU A 225 -25.77 6.84 5.96
C GLU A 225 -26.65 8.04 6.38
N ARG A 226 -26.65 8.41 7.66
CA ARG A 226 -27.39 9.56 8.23
C ARG A 226 -26.52 10.82 8.22
N LEU A 227 -26.11 11.24 7.03
CA LEU A 227 -25.09 12.26 6.80
C LEU A 227 -25.37 13.60 7.50
N GLU A 228 -26.59 14.13 7.41
CA GLU A 228 -26.93 15.42 8.02
C GLU A 228 -26.90 15.38 9.55
N GLU A 229 -27.28 14.24 10.13
CA GLU A 229 -27.26 14.06 11.58
C GLU A 229 -25.83 13.85 12.10
N ALA A 230 -24.98 13.17 11.32
CA ALA A 230 -23.56 13.05 11.63
C ALA A 230 -22.89 14.44 11.61
N LEU A 231 -23.12 15.24 10.57
CA LEU A 231 -22.61 16.61 10.49
C LEU A 231 -23.10 17.49 11.64
N ALA A 232 -24.34 17.31 12.10
CA ALA A 232 -24.86 18.06 13.24
C ALA A 232 -24.09 17.73 14.53
N ASP A 233 -23.82 16.46 14.79
CA ASP A 233 -23.05 16.03 15.96
C ASP A 233 -21.60 16.51 15.91
N VAL A 234 -20.89 16.35 14.78
CA VAL A 234 -19.51 16.83 14.66
C VAL A 234 -19.41 18.36 14.83
N ASN A 235 -20.42 19.11 14.40
CA ASN A 235 -20.45 20.55 14.64
C ASN A 235 -20.62 20.90 16.12
N VAL A 236 -21.31 20.07 16.91
CA VAL A 236 -21.38 20.24 18.36
C VAL A 236 -20.03 19.91 18.99
N ALA A 237 -19.42 18.79 18.62
CA ALA A 237 -18.08 18.40 19.10
C ALA A 237 -17.05 19.51 18.85
N LEU A 238 -16.96 20.03 17.62
CA LEU A 238 -16.03 21.09 17.25
C LEU A 238 -16.38 22.48 17.82
N ALA A 239 -17.60 22.68 18.31
CA ALA A 239 -17.93 23.89 19.05
C ALA A 239 -17.36 23.83 20.48
N ALA A 240 -17.30 22.64 21.09
CA ALA A 240 -16.70 22.40 22.39
C ALA A 240 -15.17 22.30 22.31
N ALA A 241 -14.64 21.58 21.33
CA ALA A 241 -13.22 21.38 21.08
C ALA A 241 -12.84 21.75 19.63
N PRO A 242 -12.58 23.04 19.33
CA PRO A 242 -12.34 23.51 17.96
C PRO A 242 -11.05 23.00 17.29
N ASP A 243 -10.09 22.55 18.10
CA ASP A 243 -8.78 22.06 17.67
C ASP A 243 -8.67 20.53 17.86
N ASP A 244 -9.79 19.81 17.85
CA ASP A 244 -9.78 18.35 17.80
C ASP A 244 -9.56 17.86 16.35
N SER A 245 -8.41 17.20 16.13
CA SER A 245 -7.97 16.77 14.80
C SER A 245 -8.90 15.69 14.21
N GLU A 246 -9.32 14.71 15.03
CA GLU A 246 -10.17 13.60 14.60
C GLU A 246 -11.56 14.09 14.18
N SER A 247 -12.17 15.00 14.95
CA SER A 247 -13.44 15.61 14.58
C SER A 247 -13.36 16.47 13.32
N LEU A 248 -12.25 17.19 13.10
CA LEU A 248 -12.02 17.94 11.87
C LEU A 248 -11.87 17.01 10.66
N GLU A 249 -11.10 15.95 10.80
CA GLU A 249 -10.96 14.91 9.78
C GLU A 249 -12.32 14.30 9.41
N LEU A 250 -13.10 13.89 10.43
CA LEU A 250 -14.45 13.36 10.23
C LEU A 250 -15.35 14.37 9.53
N ARG A 251 -15.36 15.64 9.94
CA ARG A 251 -16.17 16.67 9.24
C ARG A 251 -15.73 16.85 7.80
N GLY A 252 -14.43 16.80 7.52
CA GLY A 252 -13.85 16.80 6.18
C GLY A 252 -14.37 15.65 5.32
N ILE A 253 -14.36 14.42 5.86
CA ILE A 253 -14.93 13.23 5.20
C ILE A 253 -16.41 13.42 4.91
N LEU A 254 -17.20 13.89 5.89
CA LEU A 254 -18.64 14.12 5.70
C LEU A 254 -18.90 15.23 4.65
N HIS A 255 -18.05 16.24 4.56
CA HIS A 255 -18.11 17.25 3.50
C HIS A 255 -17.79 16.67 2.12
N MET A 256 -16.82 15.76 2.02
CA MET A 256 -16.51 15.04 0.78
C MET A 256 -17.68 14.19 0.30
N VAL A 257 -18.28 13.40 1.19
CA VAL A 257 -19.46 12.57 0.89
C VAL A 257 -20.65 13.44 0.49
N ALA A 258 -20.80 14.62 1.09
CA ALA A 258 -21.82 15.60 0.72
C ALA A 258 -21.55 16.34 -0.60
N GLY A 259 -20.47 16.04 -1.33
CA GLY A 259 -20.10 16.72 -2.56
C GLY A 259 -19.63 18.17 -2.36
N ARG A 260 -19.04 18.48 -1.21
CA ARG A 260 -18.54 19.82 -0.83
C ARG A 260 -17.02 19.82 -0.63
N PRO A 261 -16.22 19.48 -1.65
CA PRO A 261 -14.77 19.30 -1.50
C PRO A 261 -14.04 20.59 -1.06
N ALA A 262 -14.50 21.77 -1.48
CA ALA A 262 -13.90 23.03 -1.05
C ALA A 262 -14.07 23.30 0.46
N THR A 263 -15.17 22.84 1.06
CA THR A 263 -15.37 22.96 2.51
C THR A 263 -14.55 21.90 3.25
N ALA A 264 -14.46 20.68 2.70
CA ALA A 264 -13.64 19.62 3.26
C ALA A 264 -12.17 20.02 3.39
N VAL A 265 -11.59 20.65 2.35
CA VAL A 265 -10.18 21.08 2.37
C VAL A 265 -9.85 21.96 3.57
N ALA A 266 -10.74 22.87 3.98
CA ALA A 266 -10.47 23.77 5.11
C ALA A 266 -10.37 23.02 6.45
N ASP A 267 -11.23 22.01 6.66
CA ASP A 267 -11.18 21.18 7.86
C ASP A 267 -9.94 20.27 7.84
N LEU A 268 -9.64 19.67 6.69
CA LEU A 268 -8.51 18.76 6.51
C LEU A 268 -7.17 19.49 6.62
N ASP A 269 -7.07 20.72 6.12
CA ASP A 269 -5.91 21.59 6.33
C ASP A 269 -5.65 21.79 7.83
N ARG A 270 -6.70 22.09 8.60
CA ARG A 270 -6.57 22.29 10.04
C ARG A 270 -6.22 20.99 10.78
N ALA A 271 -6.82 19.87 10.39
CA ALA A 271 -6.49 18.56 10.95
C ALA A 271 -5.00 18.22 10.74
N ILE A 272 -4.49 18.41 9.52
CA ILE A 272 -3.08 18.14 9.18
C ILE A 272 -2.11 19.10 9.87
N GLU A 273 -2.53 20.35 10.14
CA GLU A 273 -1.74 21.29 10.95
C GLU A 273 -1.61 20.82 12.41
N LEU A 274 -2.66 20.22 12.97
CA LEU A 274 -2.71 19.72 14.34
C LEU A 274 -1.97 18.38 14.48
N ASP A 275 -2.18 17.50 13.51
CA ASP A 275 -1.52 16.21 13.38
C ASP A 275 -0.90 16.03 11.98
N PRO A 276 0.40 16.33 11.82
CA PRO A 276 1.12 16.13 10.57
C PRO A 276 1.28 14.67 10.11
N GLU A 277 0.90 13.70 10.95
CA GLU A 277 0.91 12.26 10.68
C GLU A 277 -0.48 11.70 10.36
N ALA A 278 -1.53 12.54 10.33
CA ALA A 278 -2.91 12.17 9.98
C ALA A 278 -3.02 11.73 8.50
N LEU A 279 -2.68 10.47 8.25
CA LEU A 279 -2.64 9.88 6.91
C LEU A 279 -4.00 9.97 6.20
N LEU A 280 -5.09 9.68 6.92
CA LEU A 280 -6.43 9.71 6.34
C LEU A 280 -6.82 11.14 5.92
N ALA A 281 -6.58 12.15 6.77
CA ALA A 281 -6.80 13.56 6.40
C ALA A 281 -6.03 13.96 5.14
N VAL A 282 -4.75 13.56 5.02
CA VAL A 282 -3.92 13.82 3.83
C VAL A 282 -4.52 13.16 2.59
N MET A 283 -4.91 11.88 2.67
CA MET A 283 -5.53 11.17 1.55
C MET A 283 -6.83 11.83 1.09
N ILE A 284 -7.71 12.14 2.03
CA ILE A 284 -9.03 12.73 1.74
C ILE A 284 -8.85 14.15 1.17
N ARG A 285 -7.83 14.90 1.63
CA ARG A 285 -7.51 16.22 1.05
C ARG A 285 -6.99 16.08 -0.38
N GLY A 286 -6.16 15.09 -0.66
CA GLY A 286 -5.70 14.77 -2.02
C GLY A 286 -6.87 14.49 -2.97
N GLN A 287 -7.83 13.68 -2.54
CA GLN A 287 -9.07 13.41 -3.28
C GLN A 287 -9.92 14.69 -3.47
N ALA A 288 -10.02 15.53 -2.44
CA ALA A 288 -10.73 16.81 -2.52
C ALA A 288 -10.09 17.74 -3.56
N HIS A 289 -8.77 17.83 -3.56
CA HIS A 289 -8.00 18.59 -4.54
C HIS A 289 -8.20 18.06 -5.96
N GLU A 290 -8.28 16.74 -6.15
CA GLU A 290 -8.56 16.13 -7.46
C GLU A 290 -9.94 16.52 -8.00
N GLN A 291 -11.00 16.44 -7.17
CA GLN A 291 -12.35 16.90 -7.53
C GLN A 291 -12.40 18.40 -7.87
N LEU A 292 -11.57 19.20 -7.21
CA LEU A 292 -11.42 20.64 -7.47
C LEU A 292 -10.49 20.95 -8.65
N ARG A 293 -9.92 19.93 -9.30
CA ARG A 293 -8.93 20.05 -10.41
C ARG A 293 -7.65 20.81 -10.01
N LEU A 294 -7.27 20.71 -8.74
CA LEU A 294 -6.03 21.26 -8.19
C LEU A 294 -4.94 20.18 -8.25
N HIS A 295 -4.54 19.81 -9.47
CA HIS A 295 -3.72 18.61 -9.72
C HIS A 295 -2.34 18.65 -9.05
N ASP A 296 -1.66 19.81 -9.01
CA ASP A 296 -0.37 19.93 -8.30
C ASP A 296 -0.53 19.72 -6.78
N ALA A 297 -1.64 20.16 -6.18
CA ALA A 297 -1.92 19.97 -4.77
C ALA A 297 -2.28 18.52 -4.46
N ALA A 298 -3.10 17.88 -5.31
CA ALA A 298 -3.43 16.46 -5.20
C ALA A 298 -2.16 15.59 -5.30
N TYR A 299 -1.27 15.88 -6.26
CA TYR A 299 0.01 15.18 -6.40
C TYR A 299 0.87 15.30 -5.13
N ALA A 300 0.91 16.49 -4.50
CA ALA A 300 1.65 16.71 -3.27
C ALA A 300 1.06 15.91 -2.09
N ASP A 301 -0.27 15.87 -1.96
CA ASP A 301 -0.95 15.11 -0.92
C ASP A 301 -0.74 13.60 -1.07
N PHE A 302 -0.90 13.04 -2.27
CA PHE A 302 -0.64 11.61 -2.50
C PHE A 302 0.84 11.26 -2.30
N SER A 303 1.76 12.17 -2.66
CA SER A 303 3.18 11.99 -2.33
C SER A 303 3.41 11.92 -0.83
N ARG A 304 2.75 12.80 -0.06
CA ARG A 304 2.82 12.82 1.39
C ARG A 304 2.21 11.57 2.01
N ALA A 305 1.10 11.06 1.47
CA ALA A 305 0.49 9.81 1.94
C ALA A 305 1.46 8.62 1.80
N ILE A 306 2.17 8.53 0.67
CA ILE A 306 3.20 7.50 0.45
C ILE A 306 4.37 7.66 1.43
N GLU A 307 4.83 8.90 1.69
CA GLU A 307 5.87 9.17 2.70
C GLU A 307 5.45 8.76 4.12
N LEU A 308 4.15 8.85 4.43
CA LEU A 308 3.55 8.41 5.68
C LEU A 308 3.35 6.89 5.76
N GLY A 309 3.72 6.15 4.71
CA GLY A 309 3.75 4.69 4.68
C GLY A 309 2.58 4.03 3.95
N LEU A 310 1.75 4.80 3.25
CA LEU A 310 0.68 4.24 2.43
C LEU A 310 1.24 3.71 1.10
N ASP A 311 1.50 2.40 1.06
CA ASP A 311 2.09 1.69 -0.07
C ASP A 311 1.08 0.73 -0.72
N ASP A 312 0.10 1.30 -1.43
CA ASP A 312 -0.93 0.57 -2.16
C ASP A 312 -1.09 1.05 -3.61
N ALA A 313 -1.65 0.20 -4.48
CA ALA A 313 -1.77 0.47 -5.91
C ALA A 313 -2.66 1.68 -6.24
N ASP A 314 -3.78 1.87 -5.52
CA ASP A 314 -4.74 2.95 -5.75
C ASP A 314 -4.11 4.32 -5.46
N THR A 315 -3.28 4.41 -4.43
CA THR A 315 -2.56 5.63 -4.07
C THR A 315 -1.54 6.01 -5.14
N TYR A 316 -0.78 5.05 -5.68
CA TYR A 316 0.13 5.32 -6.81
C TYR A 316 -0.64 5.71 -8.07
N VAL A 317 -1.76 5.04 -8.38
CA VAL A 317 -2.62 5.43 -9.50
C VAL A 317 -3.12 6.86 -9.34
N SER A 318 -3.58 7.23 -8.14
CA SER A 318 -4.10 8.57 -7.84
C SER A 318 -3.02 9.64 -7.98
N ARG A 319 -1.79 9.37 -7.49
CA ARG A 319 -0.64 10.26 -7.69
C ARG A 319 -0.26 10.36 -9.16
N GLY A 320 -0.25 9.24 -9.87
CA GLY A 320 0.11 9.16 -11.28
C GLY A 320 -0.89 9.86 -12.20
N ASP A 321 -2.19 9.77 -11.94
CA ASP A 321 -3.21 10.56 -12.66
C ASP A 321 -3.00 12.06 -12.44
N ALA A 322 -2.78 12.47 -11.19
CA ALA A 322 -2.46 13.86 -10.87
C ALA A 322 -1.18 14.32 -11.61
N ALA A 323 -0.14 13.48 -11.66
CA ALA A 323 1.09 13.73 -12.38
C ALA A 323 0.86 13.91 -13.89
N LEU A 324 0.04 13.04 -14.50
CA LEU A 324 -0.30 13.10 -15.91
C LEU A 324 -0.99 14.42 -16.27
N ARG A 325 -1.92 14.87 -15.41
CA ARG A 325 -2.63 16.16 -15.55
C ARG A 325 -1.73 17.37 -15.31
N CYS A 326 -0.64 17.20 -14.55
CA CYS A 326 0.44 18.16 -14.42
C CYS A 326 1.50 18.06 -15.54
N HIS A 327 1.25 17.30 -16.60
CA HIS A 327 2.16 17.07 -17.73
C HIS A 327 3.49 16.40 -17.34
N ARG A 328 3.50 15.58 -16.28
CA ARG A 328 4.65 14.81 -15.80
C ARG A 328 4.50 13.34 -16.16
N ALA A 329 4.63 13.04 -17.46
CA ALA A 329 4.35 11.70 -17.98
C ALA A 329 5.35 10.62 -17.50
N GLU A 330 6.62 10.96 -17.27
CA GLU A 330 7.58 10.00 -16.69
C GLU A 330 7.24 9.67 -15.24
N ASP A 331 6.82 10.65 -14.42
CA ASP A 331 6.37 10.43 -13.05
C ASP A 331 5.12 9.53 -13.04
N ALA A 332 4.13 9.82 -13.89
CA ALA A 332 2.93 9.01 -14.04
C ALA A 332 3.22 7.56 -14.46
N ARG A 333 4.19 7.37 -15.36
CA ARG A 333 4.64 6.04 -15.79
C ARG A 333 5.31 5.29 -14.63
N ALA A 334 6.19 5.95 -13.88
CA ALA A 334 6.86 5.35 -12.72
C ALA A 334 5.86 4.94 -11.63
N ASP A 335 4.86 5.78 -11.37
CA ASP A 335 3.78 5.45 -10.44
C ASP A 335 2.94 4.27 -10.91
N ALA A 336 2.65 4.18 -12.21
CA ALA A 336 1.94 3.03 -12.76
C ALA A 336 2.77 1.74 -12.68
N ASP A 337 4.10 1.82 -12.86
CA ASP A 337 5.00 0.68 -12.64
C ASP A 337 4.94 0.22 -11.18
N LEU A 338 5.00 1.14 -10.21
CA LEU A 338 4.85 0.83 -8.79
C LEU A 338 3.49 0.21 -8.48
N ALA A 339 2.39 0.76 -8.99
CA ALA A 339 1.06 0.19 -8.82
C ALA A 339 0.97 -1.25 -9.35
N LEU A 340 1.54 -1.52 -10.53
CA LEU A 340 1.54 -2.86 -11.15
C LEU A 340 2.47 -3.86 -10.47
N GLU A 341 3.47 -3.41 -9.71
CA GLU A 341 4.23 -4.30 -8.82
C GLU A 341 3.37 -4.83 -7.67
N ARG A 342 2.40 -4.05 -7.20
CA ARG A 342 1.50 -4.43 -6.10
C ARG A 342 0.31 -5.24 -6.62
N ASP A 343 -0.28 -4.79 -7.73
CA ASP A 343 -1.36 -5.48 -8.42
C ASP A 343 -1.12 -5.51 -9.95
N PRO A 344 -0.56 -6.61 -10.48
CA PRO A 344 -0.21 -6.73 -11.91
C PRO A 344 -1.37 -6.61 -12.90
N ASP A 345 -2.61 -6.80 -12.44
CA ASP A 345 -3.82 -6.70 -13.25
C ASP A 345 -4.72 -5.53 -12.81
N HIS A 346 -4.15 -4.55 -12.10
CA HIS A 346 -4.86 -3.33 -11.74
C HIS A 346 -5.25 -2.53 -12.98
N PHE A 347 -6.56 -2.46 -13.24
CA PHE A 347 -7.10 -1.86 -14.47
C PHE A 347 -6.64 -0.41 -14.66
N ASP A 348 -6.77 0.44 -13.63
CA ASP A 348 -6.43 1.86 -13.75
C ASP A 348 -4.92 2.10 -13.87
N ALA A 349 -4.09 1.19 -13.34
CA ALA A 349 -2.64 1.30 -13.47
C ALA A 349 -2.18 0.96 -14.90
N LEU A 350 -2.78 -0.06 -15.52
CA LEU A 350 -2.54 -0.37 -16.94
C LEU A 350 -2.98 0.78 -17.85
N LEU A 351 -4.14 1.37 -17.58
CA LEU A 351 -4.62 2.52 -18.33
C LEU A 351 -3.66 3.71 -18.17
N LEU A 352 -3.26 4.03 -16.94
CA LEU A 352 -2.33 5.09 -16.62
C LEU A 352 -0.97 4.89 -17.33
N ARG A 353 -0.38 3.68 -17.23
CA ARG A 353 0.90 3.38 -17.88
C ARG A 353 0.79 3.45 -19.40
N GLY A 354 -0.31 2.94 -19.97
CA GLY A 354 -0.59 2.99 -21.39
C GLY A 354 -0.66 4.43 -21.91
N LEU A 355 -1.40 5.30 -21.21
CA LEU A 355 -1.52 6.72 -21.56
C LEU A 355 -0.19 7.47 -21.38
N ALA A 356 0.55 7.20 -20.30
CA ALA A 356 1.85 7.81 -20.07
C ALA A 356 2.86 7.41 -21.17
N ASN A 357 2.94 6.11 -21.50
CA ASN A 357 3.79 5.62 -22.60
C ASN A 357 3.39 6.24 -23.94
N TRP A 358 2.09 6.42 -24.20
CA TRP A 358 1.63 7.08 -25.42
C TRP A 358 2.12 8.53 -25.52
N ILE A 359 1.97 9.31 -24.44
CA ILE A 359 2.46 10.71 -24.37
C ILE A 359 3.99 10.78 -24.53
N LEU A 360 4.71 9.77 -24.03
CA LEU A 360 6.18 9.66 -24.14
C LEU A 360 6.63 9.14 -25.51
N GLY A 361 5.72 8.76 -26.41
CA GLY A 361 6.04 8.18 -27.73
C GLY A 361 6.48 6.72 -27.70
N ARG A 362 6.31 6.03 -26.56
CA ARG A 362 6.57 4.59 -26.37
C ARG A 362 5.36 3.78 -26.83
N LEU A 363 5.09 3.83 -28.14
CA LEU A 363 3.81 3.39 -28.72
C LEU A 363 3.57 1.88 -28.59
N PHE A 364 4.62 1.06 -28.61
CA PHE A 364 4.51 -0.38 -28.47
C PHE A 364 4.07 -0.77 -27.06
N GLU A 365 4.73 -0.22 -26.04
CA GLU A 365 4.39 -0.43 -24.63
C GLU A 365 2.99 0.13 -24.32
N ALA A 366 2.67 1.30 -24.86
CA ALA A 366 1.33 1.89 -24.75
C ALA A 366 0.25 0.94 -25.30
N HIS A 367 0.48 0.37 -26.49
CA HIS A 367 -0.45 -0.56 -27.12
C HIS A 367 -0.66 -1.84 -26.30
N ILE A 368 0.41 -2.43 -25.77
CA ILE A 368 0.32 -3.63 -24.92
C ILE A 368 -0.52 -3.36 -23.67
N ASP A 369 -0.24 -2.27 -22.96
CA ASP A 369 -0.94 -1.97 -21.70
C ASP A 369 -2.42 -1.66 -21.95
N LEU A 370 -2.74 -0.91 -23.00
CA LEU A 370 -4.13 -0.63 -23.40
C LEU A 370 -4.87 -1.89 -23.84
N MET A 371 -4.22 -2.82 -24.55
CA MET A 371 -4.82 -4.12 -24.90
C MET A 371 -5.04 -5.02 -23.69
N ARG A 372 -4.18 -4.93 -22.65
CA ARG A 372 -4.41 -5.64 -21.38
C ARG A 372 -5.58 -5.02 -20.64
N ALA A 373 -5.66 -3.70 -20.56
CA ALA A 373 -6.78 -2.99 -19.95
C ALA A 373 -8.11 -3.30 -20.66
N ASP A 374 -8.15 -3.34 -22.00
CA ASP A 374 -9.35 -3.72 -22.76
C ASP A 374 -9.77 -5.18 -22.49
N ARG A 375 -8.82 -6.10 -22.28
CA ARG A 375 -9.15 -7.48 -21.90
C ARG A 375 -9.79 -7.59 -20.51
N LEU A 376 -9.37 -6.75 -19.57
CA LEU A 376 -9.92 -6.71 -18.21
C LEU A 376 -11.30 -6.05 -18.18
N SER A 377 -11.51 -5.01 -18.99
CA SER A 377 -12.79 -4.30 -19.11
C SER A 377 -13.17 -4.10 -20.59
N PRO A 378 -13.72 -5.14 -21.24
CA PRO A 378 -14.01 -5.10 -22.67
C PRO A 378 -15.06 -4.06 -23.03
N GLY A 379 -14.84 -3.36 -24.14
CA GLY A 379 -15.83 -2.47 -24.73
C GLY A 379 -15.78 -1.03 -24.20
N SER A 380 -14.68 -0.63 -23.56
CA SER A 380 -14.43 0.78 -23.25
C SER A 380 -14.18 1.57 -24.55
N PRO A 381 -15.06 2.51 -24.93
CA PRO A 381 -14.89 3.29 -26.15
C PRO A 381 -13.66 4.21 -26.09
N VAL A 382 -13.21 4.56 -24.88
CA VAL A 382 -12.00 5.36 -24.66
C VAL A 382 -10.76 4.54 -25.00
N ILE A 383 -10.66 3.30 -24.50
CA ILE A 383 -9.52 2.42 -24.77
C ILE A 383 -9.46 2.04 -26.23
N ALA A 384 -10.61 1.65 -26.82
CA ALA A 384 -10.70 1.33 -28.24
C ALA A 384 -10.20 2.48 -29.13
N ARG A 385 -10.61 3.72 -28.80
CA ARG A 385 -10.15 4.91 -29.51
C ARG A 385 -8.65 5.14 -29.35
N CYS A 386 -8.09 5.02 -28.15
CA CYS A 386 -6.64 5.16 -27.94
C CYS A 386 -5.86 4.12 -28.77
N ILE A 387 -6.33 2.86 -28.78
CA ILE A 387 -5.73 1.79 -29.60
C ILE A 387 -5.83 2.11 -31.09
N GLU A 388 -6.96 2.61 -31.57
CA GLU A 388 -7.14 3.06 -32.96
C GLU A 388 -6.24 4.23 -33.34
N GLU A 389 -6.01 5.19 -32.44
CA GLU A 389 -5.16 6.36 -32.69
C GLU A 389 -3.66 5.99 -32.71
N ILE A 390 -3.22 5.05 -31.86
CA ILE A 390 -1.81 4.60 -31.80
C ILE A 390 -1.42 3.76 -33.03
N ARG A 391 -2.35 2.92 -33.52
CA ARG A 391 -2.09 1.85 -34.49
C ARG A 391 -1.39 2.30 -35.78
N PRO A 392 -1.84 3.35 -36.51
CA PRO A 392 -1.21 3.71 -37.78
C PRO A 392 0.25 4.17 -37.62
N THR A 393 0.56 4.83 -36.50
CA THR A 393 1.93 5.30 -36.23
C THR A 393 2.82 4.15 -35.79
N LEU A 394 2.28 3.24 -34.97
CA LEU A 394 2.98 2.04 -34.56
C LEU A 394 3.28 1.13 -35.76
N ASP A 395 2.32 0.96 -36.68
CA ASP A 395 2.49 0.17 -37.89
C ASP A 395 3.66 0.71 -38.74
N GLY A 396 3.72 2.03 -38.95
CA GLY A 396 4.83 2.67 -39.67
C GLY A 396 6.19 2.56 -38.95
N GLN A 397 6.22 2.70 -37.62
CA GLN A 397 7.44 2.52 -36.83
C GLN A 397 7.95 1.07 -36.86
N MET A 398 7.04 0.10 -36.81
CA MET A 398 7.36 -1.32 -36.90
C MET A 398 7.88 -1.69 -38.29
N GLU A 399 7.29 -1.14 -39.35
CA GLU A 399 7.78 -1.32 -40.73
C GLU A 399 9.21 -0.76 -40.89
N GLU A 400 9.47 0.45 -40.40
CA GLU A 400 10.81 1.07 -40.43
C GLU A 400 11.84 0.29 -39.59
N LEU A 401 11.46 -0.16 -38.39
CA LEU A 401 12.32 -0.95 -37.51
C LEU A 401 12.64 -2.32 -38.12
N LEU A 402 11.66 -3.01 -38.70
CA LEU A 402 11.85 -4.27 -39.42
C LEU A 402 12.80 -4.08 -40.60
N MET A 403 12.60 -3.04 -41.40
CA MET A 403 13.49 -2.72 -42.53
C MET A 403 14.92 -2.41 -42.08
N THR A 404 15.10 -1.71 -40.97
CA THR A 404 16.42 -1.34 -40.45
C THR A 404 17.15 -2.52 -39.81
N THR A 405 16.45 -3.29 -38.97
CA THR A 405 17.01 -4.47 -38.29
C THR A 405 17.33 -5.59 -39.28
N PHE A 406 16.48 -5.76 -40.30
CA PHE A 406 16.74 -6.67 -41.42
C PHE A 406 17.97 -6.22 -42.24
N ALA A 407 18.11 -4.93 -42.53
CA ALA A 407 19.28 -4.39 -43.22
C ALA A 407 20.58 -4.57 -42.41
N GLU A 408 20.54 -4.39 -41.09
CA GLU A 408 21.69 -4.60 -40.20
C GLU A 408 22.07 -6.08 -40.09
N MET A 409 21.10 -6.98 -39.95
CA MET A 409 21.31 -8.43 -39.92
C MET A 409 21.90 -8.97 -41.23
N VAL A 410 21.46 -8.43 -42.37
CA VAL A 410 22.02 -8.75 -43.69
C VAL A 410 23.45 -8.20 -43.84
N ALA A 411 23.72 -6.99 -43.33
CA ALA A 411 25.06 -6.40 -43.35
C ALA A 411 26.06 -7.13 -42.44
N ASP A 412 25.62 -7.63 -41.29
CA ASP A 412 26.45 -8.43 -40.38
C ASP A 412 26.75 -9.81 -40.97
N SER A 413 25.74 -10.48 -41.55
CA SER A 413 25.91 -11.76 -42.25
C SER A 413 26.87 -11.65 -43.45
N ALA A 414 26.82 -10.54 -44.19
CA ALA A 414 27.75 -10.26 -45.28
C ALA A 414 29.20 -10.09 -44.79
N ARG A 415 29.41 -9.44 -43.64
CA ARG A 415 30.73 -9.27 -43.03
C ARG A 415 31.31 -10.60 -42.54
N GLU A 416 30.48 -11.50 -42.02
CA GLU A 416 30.89 -12.83 -41.58
C GLU A 416 31.24 -13.76 -42.76
N LEU A 417 30.48 -13.73 -43.85
CA LEU A 417 30.77 -14.45 -45.09
C LEU A 417 32.10 -14.01 -45.73
N VAL A 418 32.38 -12.70 -45.73
CA VAL A 418 33.68 -12.15 -46.20
C VAL A 418 34.84 -12.60 -45.31
N ALA A 419 34.60 -12.77 -44.01
CA ALA A 419 35.63 -13.21 -43.06
C ALA A 419 35.94 -14.72 -43.13
N ALA A 420 35.00 -15.54 -43.61
CA ALA A 420 35.09 -17.00 -43.55
C ALA A 420 35.67 -17.70 -44.81
N GLY A 421 35.88 -16.99 -45.93
CA GLY A 421 36.22 -17.60 -47.22
C GLY A 421 37.68 -17.48 -47.69
N THR A 422 38.33 -18.61 -48.00
CA THR A 422 39.68 -18.72 -48.60
C THR A 422 39.70 -18.46 -50.12
N ALA A 423 39.02 -17.41 -50.60
CA ALA A 423 39.01 -17.02 -52.02
C ALA A 423 39.92 -15.82 -52.30
N ASP A 424 40.41 -15.74 -53.55
CA ASP A 424 41.22 -14.67 -54.16
C ASP A 424 40.57 -13.28 -54.00
N GLU A 425 41.40 -12.24 -53.85
CA GLU A 425 41.04 -10.84 -53.62
C GLU A 425 40.15 -10.24 -54.74
N GLU A 426 40.27 -10.73 -55.98
CA GLU A 426 39.44 -10.30 -57.13
C GLU A 426 38.02 -10.90 -57.07
N THR A 427 37.86 -12.11 -56.51
CA THR A 427 36.55 -12.73 -56.23
C THR A 427 35.85 -12.05 -55.05
N ARG A 428 36.59 -11.63 -54.00
CA ARG A 428 36.02 -10.91 -52.83
C ARG A 428 35.43 -9.55 -53.18
N THR A 429 36.08 -8.79 -54.07
CA THR A 429 35.55 -7.48 -54.49
C THR A 429 34.32 -7.60 -55.38
N THR A 430 34.18 -8.71 -56.10
CA THR A 430 33.04 -8.95 -57.01
C THR A 430 31.81 -9.40 -56.20
N GLU A 431 31.96 -10.38 -55.30
CA GLU A 431 30.86 -10.87 -54.45
C GLU A 431 30.37 -9.81 -53.44
N ALA A 432 31.26 -8.99 -52.88
CA ALA A 432 30.86 -7.89 -51.99
C ALA A 432 30.21 -6.72 -52.75
N ALA A 433 30.59 -6.47 -54.02
CA ALA A 433 29.96 -5.45 -54.85
C ALA A 433 28.59 -5.89 -55.38
N ASP A 434 28.44 -7.17 -55.74
CA ASP A 434 27.16 -7.77 -56.18
C ASP A 434 26.18 -7.89 -54.99
N PHE A 435 26.67 -8.22 -53.79
CA PHE A 435 25.86 -8.24 -52.56
C PHE A 435 25.53 -6.81 -52.06
N ALA A 436 26.42 -5.83 -52.26
CA ALA A 436 26.10 -4.42 -52.02
C ALA A 436 25.09 -3.85 -53.04
N ALA A 437 25.06 -4.39 -54.27
CA ALA A 437 24.02 -4.09 -55.25
C ALA A 437 22.65 -4.66 -54.84
N MET A 438 22.62 -5.86 -54.23
CA MET A 438 21.43 -6.45 -53.59
C MET A 438 20.88 -5.55 -52.45
N VAL A 439 21.76 -4.93 -51.65
CA VAL A 439 21.39 -3.97 -50.59
C VAL A 439 20.85 -2.64 -51.14
N TYR A 440 21.26 -2.21 -52.35
CA TYR A 440 20.77 -0.99 -53.00
C TYR A 440 19.51 -1.19 -53.87
N GLY A 441 19.23 -2.42 -54.30
CA GLY A 441 18.12 -2.78 -55.20
C GLY A 441 16.72 -2.82 -54.57
N LEU A 442 16.61 -2.69 -53.23
CA LEU A 442 15.31 -2.57 -52.54
C LEU A 442 14.62 -1.21 -52.72
N ARG A 443 15.14 -0.37 -53.62
CA ARG A 443 14.59 0.95 -53.93
C ARG A 443 14.30 0.99 -55.44
N ASP A 444 13.01 0.95 -55.74
CA ASP A 444 12.36 0.95 -57.06
C ASP A 444 12.27 -0.42 -57.77
N ALA A 445 11.06 -0.98 -57.68
CA ALA A 445 10.60 -2.08 -58.50
C ALA A 445 10.45 -1.61 -59.96
N ASP A 446 11.23 -2.20 -60.87
CA ASP A 446 10.76 -2.61 -62.20
C ASP A 446 11.79 -3.36 -63.08
N GLU A 447 13.01 -3.67 -62.60
CA GLU A 447 13.94 -4.55 -63.36
C GLU A 447 14.65 -5.64 -62.52
N ALA A 448 14.23 -5.86 -61.27
CA ALA A 448 14.91 -6.74 -60.29
C ALA A 448 14.51 -8.23 -60.32
N ASP A 449 13.55 -8.66 -61.14
CA ASP A 449 13.00 -10.03 -61.10
C ASP A 449 13.95 -11.14 -61.61
N MET A 450 15.14 -10.80 -62.14
CA MET A 450 16.05 -11.78 -62.76
C MET A 450 17.27 -12.16 -61.90
N GLU A 451 17.63 -11.38 -60.88
CA GLU A 451 18.83 -11.64 -60.06
C GLU A 451 18.53 -12.48 -58.81
N ASP A 452 17.38 -12.29 -58.17
CA ASP A 452 16.97 -13.06 -56.98
C ASP A 452 16.67 -14.54 -57.29
N ALA A 453 16.20 -14.84 -58.50
CA ALA A 453 15.92 -16.21 -58.95
C ALA A 453 17.20 -17.05 -59.14
N ALA A 454 18.32 -16.44 -59.55
CA ALA A 454 19.55 -17.16 -59.87
C ALA A 454 20.22 -17.76 -58.62
N VAL A 455 20.13 -17.06 -57.48
CA VAL A 455 20.72 -17.49 -56.21
C VAL A 455 19.92 -18.63 -55.58
N VAL A 456 18.59 -18.52 -55.59
CA VAL A 456 17.66 -19.57 -55.13
C VAL A 456 17.85 -20.84 -55.96
N GLU A 457 17.92 -20.72 -57.29
CA GLU A 457 18.15 -21.87 -58.18
C GLU A 457 19.56 -22.47 -58.03
N THR A 458 20.57 -21.67 -57.71
CA THR A 458 21.93 -22.18 -57.42
C THR A 458 21.95 -23.01 -56.13
N ARG A 459 21.16 -22.62 -55.13
CA ARG A 459 21.05 -23.32 -53.85
C ARG A 459 20.28 -24.63 -54.01
N LEU A 460 19.17 -24.60 -54.74
CA LEU A 460 18.37 -25.79 -55.08
C LEU A 460 19.10 -26.75 -56.03
N ALA A 461 20.02 -26.24 -56.86
CA ALA A 461 20.91 -27.10 -57.65
C ALA A 461 21.93 -27.88 -56.80
N ARG A 462 22.27 -27.38 -55.60
CA ARG A 462 23.16 -28.04 -54.63
C ARG A 462 22.39 -28.94 -53.67
N ASP A 463 21.23 -28.49 -53.21
CA ASP A 463 20.32 -29.25 -52.35
C ASP A 463 18.86 -29.02 -52.79
N PRO A 464 18.30 -29.94 -53.59
CA PRO A 464 16.94 -29.80 -54.13
C PRO A 464 15.81 -29.82 -53.09
N GLU A 465 16.10 -30.25 -51.86
CA GLU A 465 15.11 -30.31 -50.77
C GLU A 465 15.35 -29.24 -49.69
N ASP A 466 16.23 -28.26 -49.93
CA ASP A 466 16.49 -27.14 -49.01
C ASP A 466 15.17 -26.42 -48.68
N PRO A 467 14.63 -26.57 -47.45
CA PRO A 467 13.31 -26.06 -47.11
C PRO A 467 13.23 -24.53 -47.14
N PHE A 468 14.38 -23.86 -46.94
CA PHE A 468 14.49 -22.41 -46.97
C PHE A 468 14.47 -21.91 -48.42
N ALA A 469 15.25 -22.53 -49.31
CA ALA A 469 15.27 -22.16 -50.71
C ALA A 469 13.93 -22.47 -51.41
N LEU A 470 13.27 -23.57 -51.03
CA LEU A 470 11.92 -23.89 -51.49
C LEU A 470 10.87 -22.91 -50.95
N ALA A 471 10.98 -22.46 -49.69
CA ALA A 471 10.02 -21.49 -49.13
C ALA A 471 10.14 -20.13 -49.82
N VAL A 472 11.36 -19.65 -50.06
CA VAL A 472 11.61 -18.40 -50.78
C VAL A 472 11.16 -18.52 -52.24
N ARG A 473 11.44 -19.65 -52.91
CA ARG A 473 10.96 -19.89 -54.28
C ARG A 473 9.44 -19.98 -54.36
N ALA A 474 8.78 -20.57 -53.37
CA ALA A 474 7.33 -20.64 -53.31
C ALA A 474 6.69 -19.24 -53.24
N VAL A 475 7.27 -18.34 -52.44
CA VAL A 475 6.82 -16.95 -52.33
C VAL A 475 7.02 -16.21 -53.66
N LEU A 476 8.18 -16.38 -54.32
CA LEU A 476 8.46 -15.81 -55.64
C LEU A 476 7.59 -16.39 -56.77
N HIS A 477 7.22 -17.67 -56.69
CA HIS A 477 6.28 -18.28 -57.61
C HIS A 477 4.88 -17.71 -57.43
N HIS A 478 4.43 -17.54 -56.18
CA HIS A 478 3.11 -17.00 -55.88
C HIS A 478 2.98 -15.52 -56.28
N SER A 479 3.98 -14.68 -55.98
CA SER A 479 3.98 -13.27 -56.38
C SER A 479 3.97 -13.09 -57.90
N ALA A 480 4.60 -14.01 -58.63
CA ALA A 480 4.58 -14.07 -60.09
C ALA A 480 3.32 -14.75 -60.67
N GLY A 481 2.28 -15.02 -59.88
CA GLY A 481 1.04 -15.67 -60.31
C GLY A 481 1.16 -17.15 -60.66
N ARG A 482 2.28 -17.79 -60.31
CA ARG A 482 2.56 -19.23 -60.55
C ARG A 482 2.16 -20.05 -59.33
N HIS A 483 0.87 -20.04 -59.00
CA HIS A 483 0.30 -20.65 -57.79
C HIS A 483 0.60 -22.14 -57.64
N ASP A 484 0.50 -22.92 -58.72
CA ASP A 484 0.79 -24.35 -58.69
C ASP A 484 2.25 -24.66 -58.35
N ALA A 485 3.18 -23.82 -58.82
CA ALA A 485 4.61 -23.96 -58.52
C ALA A 485 4.91 -23.61 -57.06
N ALA A 486 4.23 -22.59 -56.52
CA ALA A 486 4.33 -22.24 -55.11
C ALA A 486 3.82 -23.35 -54.19
N LEU A 487 2.67 -23.94 -54.52
CA LEU A 487 2.12 -25.08 -53.78
C LEU A 487 3.03 -26.30 -53.88
N ALA A 488 3.63 -26.56 -55.05
CA ALA A 488 4.53 -27.69 -55.23
C ALA A 488 5.79 -27.60 -54.35
N ASP A 489 6.35 -26.40 -54.19
CA ASP A 489 7.49 -26.13 -53.32
C ASP A 489 7.11 -26.24 -51.84
N LEU A 490 5.95 -25.71 -51.42
CA LEU A 490 5.44 -25.86 -50.05
C LEU A 490 5.08 -27.31 -49.73
N ASP A 491 4.57 -28.06 -50.70
CA ASP A 491 4.32 -29.49 -50.59
C ASP A 491 5.61 -30.30 -50.52
N ALA A 492 6.69 -29.85 -51.16
CA ALA A 492 8.01 -30.48 -51.02
C ALA A 492 8.52 -30.32 -49.58
N ILE A 493 8.38 -29.13 -49.00
CA ILE A 493 8.71 -28.87 -47.59
C ILE A 493 7.89 -29.77 -46.66
N LEU A 494 6.57 -29.86 -46.85
CA LEU A 494 5.70 -30.67 -45.99
C LEU A 494 5.88 -32.18 -46.16
N ARG A 495 6.39 -32.64 -47.31
CA ARG A 495 6.79 -34.04 -47.49
C ARG A 495 8.07 -34.36 -46.73
N ALA A 496 9.05 -33.46 -46.76
CA ALA A 496 10.31 -33.62 -46.04
C ALA A 496 10.10 -33.46 -44.53
N GLU A 497 9.28 -32.48 -44.13
CA GLU A 497 8.99 -32.12 -42.74
C GLU A 497 7.47 -31.95 -42.50
N PRO A 498 6.73 -33.06 -42.27
CA PRO A 498 5.28 -33.02 -42.04
C PRO A 498 4.83 -32.20 -40.82
N ALA A 499 5.76 -31.89 -39.90
CA ALA A 499 5.51 -31.09 -38.71
C ALA A 499 5.70 -29.57 -38.93
N ALA A 500 6.10 -29.13 -40.12
CA ALA A 500 6.29 -27.72 -40.48
C ALA A 500 4.94 -26.99 -40.59
N TRP A 501 4.34 -26.68 -39.44
CA TRP A 501 3.00 -26.10 -39.32
C TRP A 501 2.86 -24.75 -40.03
N TRP A 502 3.96 -23.98 -40.12
CA TRP A 502 4.05 -22.72 -40.86
C TRP A 502 3.93 -22.94 -42.38
N ALA A 503 4.58 -23.97 -42.93
CA ALA A 503 4.46 -24.34 -44.34
C ALA A 503 3.04 -24.85 -44.66
N ALA A 504 2.39 -25.55 -43.72
CA ALA A 504 0.99 -25.95 -43.85
C ALA A 504 0.02 -24.76 -43.81
N ALA A 505 0.34 -23.72 -43.04
CA ALA A 505 -0.42 -22.47 -43.00
C ALA A 505 -0.23 -21.63 -44.28
N LEU A 506 1.00 -21.49 -44.77
CA LEU A 506 1.35 -20.85 -46.05
C LEU A 506 0.72 -21.59 -47.25
N ARG A 507 0.71 -22.92 -47.21
CA ARG A 507 0.06 -23.72 -48.24
C ARG A 507 -1.45 -23.47 -48.27
N ARG A 508 -2.13 -23.48 -47.12
CA ARG A 508 -3.59 -23.23 -47.04
C ARG A 508 -3.99 -21.85 -47.58
N THR A 509 -3.13 -20.86 -47.40
CA THR A 509 -3.36 -19.49 -47.88
C THR A 509 -3.16 -19.39 -49.39
N VAL A 510 -2.16 -20.08 -49.96
CA VAL A 510 -1.95 -20.17 -51.41
C VAL A 510 -3.02 -21.03 -52.11
N ASP A 511 -3.50 -22.09 -51.45
CA ASP A 511 -4.51 -23.07 -51.95
C ASP A 511 -5.96 -22.50 -51.92
N SER A 512 -6.19 -21.39 -51.20
CA SER A 512 -7.54 -20.83 -50.98
C SER A 512 -8.20 -20.18 -52.20
N GLY A 513 -7.52 -20.07 -53.35
CA GLY A 513 -8.12 -19.91 -54.68
C GLY A 513 -9.04 -18.69 -54.91
N ASP A 514 -8.97 -17.65 -54.09
CA ASP A 514 -9.89 -16.50 -54.20
C ASP A 514 -9.31 -15.43 -55.16
N GLU A 515 -9.30 -15.74 -56.46
CA GLU A 515 -8.90 -14.84 -57.55
C GLU A 515 -9.81 -13.59 -57.64
N GLY A 516 -10.97 -13.59 -56.98
CA GLY A 516 -12.00 -12.54 -57.09
C GLY A 516 -11.82 -11.29 -56.24
N ARG A 517 -10.75 -11.17 -55.44
CA ARG A 517 -10.48 -9.99 -54.57
C ARG A 517 -9.14 -9.31 -54.83
N GLN A 518 -8.47 -9.62 -55.94
CA GLN A 518 -7.22 -8.94 -56.31
C GLN A 518 -7.43 -7.50 -56.82
N GLU A 519 -8.65 -7.09 -57.20
CA GLU A 519 -8.90 -5.74 -57.73
C GLU A 519 -9.32 -4.68 -56.69
N GLU A 520 -9.66 -5.05 -55.45
CA GLU A 520 -10.07 -4.06 -54.42
C GLU A 520 -9.05 -3.82 -53.31
N VAL A 521 -7.90 -4.51 -53.33
CA VAL A 521 -6.86 -4.37 -52.30
C VAL A 521 -5.49 -4.26 -52.97
N GLY A 522 -5.22 -3.08 -53.55
CA GLY A 522 -3.85 -2.61 -53.64
C GLY A 522 -3.33 -2.35 -52.23
N ASP A 523 -2.10 -2.79 -51.95
CA ASP A 523 -1.31 -2.46 -50.75
C ASP A 523 -1.71 -3.08 -49.40
N LEU A 524 -1.94 -4.39 -49.34
CA LEU A 524 -1.83 -5.12 -48.06
C LEU A 524 -0.87 -6.31 -48.18
N THR A 525 0.38 -6.09 -47.74
CA THR A 525 1.43 -7.11 -47.63
C THR A 525 1.06 -8.17 -46.59
N TRP A 526 1.60 -9.38 -46.78
CA TRP A 526 1.30 -10.59 -45.99
C TRP A 526 1.46 -10.45 -44.46
N ALA A 527 2.23 -9.46 -43.99
CA ALA A 527 2.32 -9.08 -42.58
C ALA A 527 0.93 -8.83 -41.96
N TYR A 528 0.01 -8.22 -42.72
CA TYR A 528 -1.36 -7.94 -42.30
C TYR A 528 -2.22 -9.20 -42.11
N ARG A 529 -1.99 -10.26 -42.90
CA ARG A 529 -2.79 -11.50 -42.83
C ARG A 529 -2.36 -12.42 -41.67
N LEU A 530 -1.12 -12.29 -41.18
CA LEU A 530 -0.60 -13.08 -40.07
C LEU A 530 -0.99 -12.50 -38.70
N GLY A 531 -1.11 -11.17 -38.59
CA GLY A 531 -1.60 -10.51 -37.37
C GLY A 531 -3.07 -10.84 -37.04
N VAL A 532 -3.91 -11.06 -38.05
CA VAL A 532 -5.34 -11.42 -37.88
C VAL A 532 -5.53 -12.80 -37.21
N LEU A 533 -4.50 -13.65 -37.18
CA LEU A 533 -4.55 -14.99 -36.58
C LEU A 533 -4.08 -15.04 -35.11
N GLY A 534 -3.74 -13.89 -34.50
CA GLY A 534 -3.45 -13.81 -33.06
C GLY A 534 -2.20 -14.55 -32.57
N LEU A 535 -1.20 -14.78 -33.44
CA LEU A 535 0.05 -15.42 -33.05
C LEU A 535 1.12 -14.39 -32.63
N PRO A 536 1.94 -14.66 -31.59
CA PRO A 536 2.97 -13.73 -31.14
C PRO A 536 4.18 -13.66 -32.11
N PRO A 537 5.12 -12.71 -31.91
CA PRO A 537 6.35 -12.53 -32.71
C PRO A 537 7.29 -13.76 -32.75
N SER A 538 6.97 -14.82 -32.01
CA SER A 538 7.75 -16.04 -31.87
C SER A 538 7.94 -16.84 -33.16
N VAL A 539 7.19 -16.57 -34.23
CA VAL A 539 7.44 -17.17 -35.56
C VAL A 539 8.74 -16.65 -36.19
N GLU A 540 9.13 -15.42 -35.89
CA GLU A 540 10.36 -14.78 -36.40
C GLU A 540 11.63 -15.42 -35.77
N VAL A 541 11.55 -15.80 -34.49
CA VAL A 541 12.64 -16.45 -33.74
C VAL A 541 12.82 -17.94 -34.14
N VAL A 542 11.73 -18.63 -34.53
CA VAL A 542 11.80 -20.02 -35.01
C VAL A 542 12.49 -20.11 -36.37
N CYS A 543 12.27 -19.14 -37.26
CA CYS A 543 13.03 -19.02 -38.52
C CYS A 543 14.52 -18.73 -38.26
N ALA A 544 14.85 -17.92 -37.24
CA ALA A 544 16.24 -17.62 -36.88
C ALA A 544 17.02 -18.83 -36.31
N MET A 545 16.37 -19.73 -35.55
CA MET A 545 17.03 -20.93 -35.01
C MET A 545 17.26 -22.04 -36.04
N ALA A 546 16.37 -22.18 -37.04
CA ALA A 546 16.54 -23.17 -38.12
C ALA A 546 17.69 -22.81 -39.08
N VAL A 547 18.01 -21.51 -39.21
CA VAL A 547 19.08 -20.97 -40.08
C VAL A 547 20.50 -21.21 -39.52
N THR A 548 20.69 -21.30 -38.20
CA THR A 548 22.05 -21.32 -37.61
C THR A 548 22.63 -22.72 -37.35
N GLY A 549 21.87 -23.80 -37.61
CA GLY A 549 22.37 -25.17 -37.44
C GLY A 549 22.87 -25.54 -36.03
N GLY A 550 22.61 -24.68 -35.03
CA GLY A 550 23.02 -24.82 -33.64
C GLY A 550 24.53 -24.97 -33.42
N ALA A 551 25.20 -23.87 -33.07
CA ALA A 551 26.20 -23.89 -32.00
C ALA A 551 26.53 -22.45 -31.54
N GLU A 552 26.30 -22.20 -30.25
CA GLU A 552 26.85 -21.08 -29.47
C GLU A 552 26.29 -19.68 -29.74
N LEU A 553 25.19 -19.43 -29.03
CA LEU A 553 24.91 -18.22 -28.27
C LEU A 553 26.19 -17.61 -27.66
N VAL A 554 26.94 -16.77 -28.37
CA VAL A 554 28.11 -16.05 -27.82
C VAL A 554 27.73 -14.64 -27.37
N ARG A 555 27.30 -14.63 -26.10
CA ARG A 555 27.63 -13.63 -25.07
C ARG A 555 27.24 -12.17 -25.33
N THR A 556 26.00 -11.87 -24.97
CA THR A 556 25.71 -10.61 -24.27
C THR A 556 25.41 -10.94 -22.82
N VAL A 557 26.25 -10.43 -21.92
CA VAL A 557 26.09 -10.58 -20.47
C VAL A 557 24.89 -9.72 -20.07
N PHE A 558 23.75 -10.37 -19.79
CA PHE A 558 22.67 -9.71 -19.07
C PHE A 558 23.13 -9.41 -17.64
N PRO A 559 22.72 -8.29 -17.04
CA PRO A 559 22.97 -8.02 -15.63
C PRO A 559 22.46 -9.18 -14.78
N ALA A 560 23.23 -9.56 -13.75
CA ALA A 560 22.83 -10.62 -12.83
C ALA A 560 21.43 -10.31 -12.25
N GLY A 561 20.44 -11.16 -12.55
CA GLY A 561 19.04 -11.01 -12.12
C GLY A 561 17.98 -11.03 -13.23
N SER A 562 18.35 -11.07 -14.52
CA SER A 562 17.38 -11.11 -15.62
C SER A 562 16.73 -12.50 -15.74
N ARG A 563 15.41 -12.61 -15.50
CA ARG A 563 14.61 -13.83 -15.70
C ARG A 563 14.01 -13.87 -17.11
N THR A 564 13.92 -15.07 -17.69
CA THR A 564 13.29 -15.26 -19.01
C THR A 564 11.78 -15.44 -18.86
N MET A 565 11.01 -15.15 -19.91
CA MET A 565 9.54 -15.29 -19.92
C MET A 565 9.05 -16.72 -19.62
N LEU A 566 9.93 -17.73 -19.79
CA LEU A 566 9.72 -19.11 -19.39
C LEU A 566 9.75 -19.33 -17.86
N ASP A 567 10.54 -18.54 -17.12
CA ASP A 567 10.62 -18.63 -15.66
C ASP A 567 9.35 -18.08 -14.97
N LEU A 568 8.69 -17.10 -15.61
CA LEU A 568 7.47 -16.46 -15.10
C LEU A 568 6.24 -17.37 -15.21
N LEU A 569 6.22 -18.27 -16.20
CA LEU A 569 5.08 -19.16 -16.46
C LEU A 569 5.09 -20.39 -15.55
N GLY A 570 6.25 -20.83 -15.07
CA GLY A 570 6.38 -21.93 -14.10
C GLY A 570 5.92 -21.58 -12.68
N ASP A 571 6.06 -20.31 -12.28
CA ASP A 571 5.70 -19.83 -10.93
C ASP A 571 4.16 -19.64 -10.75
N LEU A 572 3.40 -19.62 -11.86
CA LEU A 572 1.93 -19.45 -11.87
C LEU A 572 1.14 -20.77 -11.78
N GLY A 573 1.82 -21.92 -11.67
CA GLY A 573 1.18 -23.22 -11.45
C GLY A 573 0.33 -23.77 -12.61
N VAL A 574 0.45 -23.19 -13.82
CA VAL A 574 -0.25 -23.68 -15.01
C VAL A 574 0.53 -24.85 -15.61
N ASP A 575 -0.08 -26.04 -15.65
CA ASP A 575 0.50 -27.21 -16.32
C ASP A 575 0.50 -26.96 -17.84
N PRO A 576 1.65 -27.03 -18.53
CA PRO A 576 1.77 -26.73 -19.96
C PRO A 576 1.02 -27.67 -20.92
N GLN A 577 0.30 -28.68 -20.43
CA GLN A 577 -0.34 -29.70 -21.27
C GLN A 577 -1.86 -29.57 -21.50
N GLU A 578 -2.57 -28.62 -20.90
CA GLU A 578 -4.02 -28.46 -21.14
C GLU A 578 -4.36 -27.27 -22.07
N GLN A 579 -4.11 -27.57 -23.35
CA GLN A 579 -4.61 -27.08 -24.66
C GLN A 579 -5.02 -25.61 -24.85
#